data_AF-A0AA86NX41-F1
#
_entry.id   AF-A0AA86NX41-F1
#
_cell.length_a   1.000
_cell.length_b   1.000
_cell.length_c   1.000
_cell.angle_alpha   90.00
_cell.angle_beta   90.00
_cell.angle_gamma   90.00
#
_symmetry.space_group_name_H-M   'P 1'
#
loop_
_entity.id
_entity.type
_entity.pdbx_description
1 polymer ?
#
loop_
_entity_poly.entity_id
_entity_poly.type
_entity_poly.pdbx_seq_one_letter_code
_entity_poly.pdbx_strand_id
1 'polypeptide(L)'
;MKSVYFDSLATEYVKDIFAARGYTQLPLKEAQLLWTMSKDASFFTKLNQTQISNQLPGIMQMDRKDYLFQSLNQYTLQNNISPFYPKTFILNSEKNQFVEDDSFYIYKPAVNSRETEQSFQKRFQKKRKTECFKSSQRIQFCTQIKNLF
;
A
#
# COMPACT_ATOMS: atom_id res chain seq x y z
N MET A 1 -21.80 2.32 -26.82
CA MET A 1 -20.44 2.85 -27.03
C MET A 1 -19.58 2.43 -25.85
N LYS A 2 -18.40 1.84 -26.07
CA LYS A 2 -17.50 1.45 -24.98
C LYS A 2 -16.72 2.68 -24.52
N SER A 3 -16.83 3.04 -23.24
CA SER A 3 -16.12 4.21 -22.70
C SER A 3 -15.29 3.88 -21.47
N VAL A 4 -14.16 4.57 -21.32
CA VAL A 4 -13.22 4.38 -20.22
C VAL A 4 -12.77 5.72 -19.64
N TYR A 5 -12.63 5.78 -18.33
CA TYR A 5 -11.93 6.84 -17.63
C TYR A 5 -10.58 6.33 -17.15
N PHE A 6 -9.52 7.09 -17.37
CA PHE A 6 -8.19 6.82 -16.84
C PHE A 6 -7.87 7.80 -15.72
N ASP A 7 -7.49 7.27 -14.55
CA ASP A 7 -6.81 8.07 -13.55
C ASP A 7 -5.42 8.50 -14.08
N SER A 8 -4.89 9.59 -13.54
CA SER A 8 -3.58 10.18 -13.85
C SER A 8 -2.41 9.19 -13.85
N LEU A 9 -2.54 8.08 -13.12
CA LEU A 9 -1.50 7.06 -12.97
C LEU A 9 -1.59 5.89 -13.97
N ALA A 10 -2.60 5.89 -14.85
CA ALA A 10 -2.69 4.91 -15.93
C ALA A 10 -1.54 5.08 -16.92
N THR A 11 -0.85 3.97 -17.23
CA THR A 11 0.26 3.97 -18.19
C THR A 11 -0.25 4.10 -19.62
N GLU A 12 0.56 4.67 -20.51
CA GLU A 12 0.23 4.77 -21.95
C GLU A 12 -0.08 3.38 -22.55
N TYR A 13 0.68 2.36 -22.18
CA TYR A 13 0.42 0.97 -22.60
C TYR A 13 -1.01 0.51 -22.31
N VAL A 14 -1.57 0.86 -21.15
CA VAL A 14 -2.96 0.51 -20.83
C VAL A 14 -3.91 1.29 -21.73
N LYS A 15 -3.68 2.60 -21.93
CA LYS A 15 -4.51 3.45 -22.79
C LYS A 15 -4.54 2.91 -24.22
N ASP A 16 -3.39 2.49 -24.76
CA ASP A 16 -3.24 1.91 -26.09
C ASP A 16 -4.06 0.62 -26.25
N ILE A 17 -4.05 -0.27 -25.25
CA ILE A 17 -4.87 -1.50 -25.26
C ILE A 17 -6.36 -1.18 -25.35
N PHE A 18 -6.83 -0.19 -24.58
CA PHE A 18 -8.24 0.20 -24.58
C PHE A 18 -8.61 0.87 -25.91
N ALA A 19 -7.77 1.76 -26.44
CA ALA A 19 -7.97 2.38 -27.74
C ALA A 19 -8.05 1.34 -28.87
N ALA A 20 -7.12 0.38 -28.90
CA ALA A 20 -7.11 -0.73 -29.86
C ALA A 20 -8.37 -1.62 -29.77
N ARG A 21 -9.04 -1.64 -28.61
CA ARG A 21 -10.32 -2.35 -28.38
C ARG A 21 -11.56 -1.50 -28.65
N GLY A 22 -11.38 -0.28 -29.16
CA GLY A 22 -12.45 0.64 -29.51
C GLY A 22 -13.11 1.30 -28.31
N TYR A 23 -12.39 1.49 -27.20
CA TYR A 23 -12.87 2.31 -26.10
C TYR A 23 -12.57 3.79 -26.34
N THR A 24 -13.54 4.63 -26.02
CA THR A 24 -13.38 6.09 -26.04
C THR A 24 -13.08 6.59 -24.63
N GLN A 25 -12.04 7.41 -24.47
CA GLN A 25 -11.77 8.05 -23.20
C GLN A 25 -12.83 9.14 -22.92
N LEU A 26 -13.47 9.08 -21.76
CA LEU A 26 -14.49 10.05 -21.32
C LEU A 26 -14.24 10.53 -19.88
N PRO A 27 -14.87 11.64 -19.46
CA PRO A 27 -14.89 12.06 -18.07
C PRO A 27 -15.45 10.98 -17.14
N LEU A 28 -15.01 10.97 -15.88
CA LEU A 28 -15.35 9.95 -14.88
C LEU A 28 -16.85 9.68 -14.77
N LYS A 29 -17.71 10.71 -14.83
CA LYS A 29 -19.16 10.55 -14.67
C LYS A 29 -19.86 9.92 -15.89
N GLU A 30 -19.20 9.93 -17.05
CA GLU A 30 -19.75 9.50 -18.33
C GLU A 30 -19.14 8.17 -18.82
N ALA A 31 -17.99 7.79 -18.26
CA ALA A 31 -17.33 6.54 -18.57
C ALA A 31 -18.05 5.34 -17.94
N GLN A 32 -18.15 4.25 -18.70
CA GLN A 32 -18.65 2.95 -18.22
C GLN A 32 -17.58 2.18 -17.46
N LEU A 33 -16.33 2.21 -17.92
CA LEU A 33 -15.21 1.55 -17.26
C LEU A 33 -14.31 2.58 -16.58
N LEU A 34 -13.94 2.33 -15.34
CA LEU A 34 -13.07 3.20 -14.55
C LEU A 34 -11.76 2.47 -14.32
N TRP A 35 -10.70 2.93 -14.97
CA TRP A 35 -9.34 2.43 -14.78
C TRP A 35 -8.59 3.35 -13.83
N THR A 36 -8.56 2.96 -12.56
CA THR A 36 -8.04 3.78 -11.48
C THR A 36 -7.05 3.00 -10.61
N MET A 37 -6.30 3.74 -9.79
CA MET A 37 -5.61 3.16 -8.64
C MET A 37 -6.61 2.88 -7.51
N SER A 38 -6.19 2.09 -6.53
CA SER A 38 -6.94 1.78 -5.31
C SER A 38 -7.61 3.02 -4.71
N LYS A 39 -8.92 2.95 -4.50
CA LYS A 39 -9.74 4.01 -3.92
C LYS A 39 -10.32 3.58 -2.59
N ASP A 40 -10.72 4.57 -1.78
CA ASP A 40 -11.47 4.33 -0.56
C ASP A 40 -12.92 3.92 -0.84
N ALA A 41 -13.65 3.49 0.20
CA ALA A 41 -15.04 3.09 0.07
C ALA A 41 -15.96 4.22 -0.44
N SER A 42 -15.62 5.49 -0.18
CA SER A 42 -16.43 6.65 -0.59
C SER A 42 -16.42 6.89 -2.09
N PHE A 43 -15.41 6.39 -2.79
CA PHE A 43 -15.40 6.38 -4.26
C PHE A 43 -16.47 5.43 -4.80
N PHE A 44 -16.53 4.21 -4.26
CA PHE A 44 -17.43 3.17 -4.74
C PHE A 44 -18.91 3.48 -4.47
N THR A 45 -19.22 4.21 -3.38
CA THR A 45 -20.59 4.64 -3.09
C THR A 45 -21.13 5.69 -4.06
N LYS A 46 -20.25 6.34 -4.83
CA LYS A 46 -20.61 7.37 -5.82
C LYS A 46 -20.77 6.81 -7.24
N LEU A 47 -20.49 5.52 -7.44
CA LEU A 47 -20.61 4.88 -8.74
C LEU A 47 -22.08 4.66 -9.09
N ASN A 48 -22.41 4.88 -10.36
CA ASN A 48 -23.72 4.52 -10.87
C ASN A 48 -23.77 3.01 -11.23
N GLN A 49 -24.97 2.50 -11.52
CA GLN A 49 -25.19 1.08 -11.81
C GLN A 49 -24.52 0.57 -13.10
N THR A 50 -24.15 1.48 -14.01
CA THR A 50 -23.54 1.12 -15.29
C THR A 50 -22.02 1.22 -15.27
N GLN A 51 -21.45 1.70 -14.16
CA GLN A 51 -20.03 1.89 -13.97
C GLN A 51 -19.35 0.66 -13.38
N ILE A 52 -18.22 0.29 -14.00
CA ILE A 52 -17.39 -0.85 -13.61
C ILE A 52 -16.00 -0.34 -13.28
N SER A 53 -15.55 -0.58 -12.05
CA SER A 53 -14.18 -0.26 -11.63
C SER A 53 -13.25 -1.47 -11.82
N ASN A 54 -11.99 -1.22 -12.18
CA ASN A 54 -10.93 -2.23 -12.14
C ASN A 54 -10.45 -2.55 -10.70
N GLN A 55 -10.98 -1.86 -9.69
CA GLN A 55 -10.62 -2.00 -8.29
C GLN A 55 -11.79 -2.59 -7.48
N LEU A 56 -11.46 -3.32 -6.41
CA LEU A 56 -12.44 -3.79 -5.44
C LEU A 56 -12.60 -2.80 -4.27
N PRO A 57 -13.82 -2.62 -3.74
CA PRO A 57 -14.01 -1.91 -2.49
C PRO A 57 -13.20 -2.54 -1.36
N GLY A 58 -12.50 -1.71 -0.57
CA GLY A 58 -11.69 -2.18 0.55
C GLY A 58 -10.31 -2.73 0.19
N ILE A 59 -9.91 -2.72 -1.10
CA ILE A 59 -8.61 -3.23 -1.55
C ILE A 59 -7.41 -2.57 -0.85
N MET A 60 -7.59 -1.34 -0.36
CA MET A 60 -6.58 -0.62 0.45
C MET A 60 -6.14 -1.40 1.70
N GLN A 61 -6.97 -2.31 2.23
CA GLN A 61 -6.58 -3.18 3.34
C GLN A 61 -5.44 -4.15 2.95
N MET A 62 -5.36 -4.51 1.67
CA MET A 62 -4.31 -5.38 1.13
C MET A 62 -3.15 -4.58 0.50
N ASP A 63 -3.44 -3.44 -0.12
CA ASP A 63 -2.42 -2.65 -0.82
C ASP A 63 -1.52 -1.84 0.14
N ARG A 64 -2.02 -1.51 1.33
CA ARG A 64 -1.23 -0.79 2.33
C ARG A 64 -0.48 -1.75 3.23
N LYS A 65 0.82 -1.48 3.45
CA LYS A 65 1.70 -2.38 4.23
C LYS A 65 1.29 -2.50 5.71
N ASP A 66 0.71 -1.47 6.31
CA ASP A 66 0.14 -1.57 7.68
C ASP A 66 -0.99 -2.54 7.73
N TYR A 67 -2.01 -2.27 6.93
CA TYR A 67 -3.24 -3.04 6.99
C TYR A 67 -2.96 -4.48 6.60
N LEU A 68 -2.12 -4.70 5.59
CA LEU A 68 -1.68 -6.03 5.21
C LEU A 68 -0.99 -6.75 6.38
N PHE A 69 -0.02 -6.11 7.04
CA PHE A 69 0.65 -6.72 8.19
C PHE A 69 -0.30 -6.98 9.35
N GLN A 70 -1.21 -6.05 9.67
CA GLN A 70 -2.21 -6.23 10.73
C GLN A 70 -3.14 -7.40 10.44
N SER A 71 -3.68 -7.48 9.22
CA SER A 71 -4.56 -8.56 8.78
C SER A 71 -3.86 -9.91 8.80
N LEU A 72 -2.62 -9.97 8.29
CA LEU A 72 -1.81 -11.20 8.33
C LEU A 72 -1.51 -11.63 9.76
N ASN A 73 -1.12 -10.69 10.63
CA ASN A 73 -0.79 -10.98 12.02
C ASN A 73 -2.02 -11.43 12.83
N GLN A 74 -3.16 -10.80 12.60
CA GLN A 74 -4.42 -11.24 13.19
C GLN A 74 -4.78 -12.66 12.72
N TYR A 75 -4.67 -12.94 11.42
CA TYR A 75 -4.95 -14.26 10.86
C TYR A 75 -4.03 -15.34 11.42
N THR A 76 -2.72 -15.09 11.54
CA THR A 76 -1.77 -16.05 12.11
C THR A 76 -2.07 -16.34 13.58
N LEU A 77 -2.43 -15.31 14.37
CA LEU A 77 -2.79 -15.47 15.78
C LEU A 77 -4.10 -16.25 15.95
N GLN A 78 -5.12 -15.93 15.16
CA GLN A 78 -6.44 -16.58 15.24
C GLN A 78 -6.40 -18.05 14.83
N ASN A 79 -5.55 -18.39 13.85
CA ASN A 79 -5.47 -19.75 13.30
C ASN A 79 -4.27 -20.54 13.85
N ASN A 80 -3.52 -19.98 14.79
CA ASN A 80 -2.29 -20.58 15.33
C ASN A 80 -1.29 -21.03 14.24
N ILE A 81 -1.15 -20.20 13.19
CA ILE A 81 -0.28 -20.46 12.04
C ILE A 81 1.04 -19.72 12.27
N SER A 82 2.16 -20.40 12.02
CA SER A 82 3.48 -19.76 12.06
C SER A 82 3.58 -18.63 11.01
N PRO A 83 4.06 -17.43 11.37
CA PRO A 83 4.24 -16.34 10.43
C PRO A 83 5.19 -16.72 9.28
N PHE A 84 4.75 -16.52 8.04
CA PHE A 84 5.57 -16.69 6.83
C PHE A 84 6.18 -15.38 6.32
N TYR A 85 5.88 -14.26 6.99
CA TYR A 85 6.41 -12.94 6.69
C TYR A 85 7.48 -12.56 7.72
N PRO A 86 8.44 -11.67 7.37
CA PRO A 86 9.49 -11.30 8.30
C PRO A 86 8.94 -10.44 9.44
N LYS A 87 9.60 -10.50 10.60
CA LYS A 87 9.19 -9.74 11.79
C LYS A 87 9.06 -8.26 11.43
N THR A 88 7.85 -7.73 11.56
CA THR A 88 7.50 -6.39 11.08
C THR A 88 6.91 -5.58 12.22
N PHE A 89 7.23 -4.30 12.26
CA PHE A 89 6.77 -3.35 13.25
C PHE A 89 6.12 -2.15 12.56
N ILE A 90 5.00 -1.69 13.11
CA ILE A 90 4.31 -0.47 12.69
C ILE A 90 4.80 0.68 13.56
N LEU A 91 5.54 1.60 12.96
CA LEU A 91 6.05 2.79 13.64
C LEU A 91 4.91 3.82 13.74
N ASN A 92 4.76 4.45 14.92
CA ASN A 92 3.67 5.37 15.33
C ASN A 92 2.41 4.72 15.93
N SER A 93 2.42 3.43 16.24
CA SER A 93 1.44 2.90 17.21
C SER A 93 1.95 3.18 18.63
N GLU A 94 1.08 3.59 19.55
CA GLU A 94 1.41 3.94 20.94
C GLU A 94 2.19 2.85 21.71
N LYS A 95 2.28 1.65 21.13
CA LYS A 95 3.05 0.51 21.61
C LYS A 95 4.24 0.27 20.68
N ASN A 96 5.28 1.07 20.82
CA ASN A 96 6.57 0.78 20.18
C ASN A 96 7.17 -0.50 20.79
N GLN A 97 6.83 -1.66 20.24
CA GLN A 97 7.41 -2.95 20.61
C GLN A 97 8.72 -3.22 19.88
N PHE A 98 9.50 -2.17 19.59
CA PHE A 98 10.79 -2.34 18.98
C PHE A 98 11.73 -2.97 20.02
N VAL A 99 12.09 -4.23 19.81
CA VAL A 99 13.14 -4.87 20.60
C VAL A 99 14.45 -4.45 19.97
N GLU A 100 15.24 -3.64 20.68
CA GLU A 100 16.61 -3.33 20.27
C GLU A 100 17.41 -4.64 20.21
N ASP A 101 17.76 -5.06 18.99
CA ASP A 101 18.68 -6.16 18.73
C ASP A 101 19.72 -5.73 17.66
N ASP A 102 20.76 -6.53 17.46
CA ASP A 102 21.86 -6.21 16.52
C ASP A 102 21.49 -6.51 15.04
N SER A 103 20.20 -6.62 14.71
CA SER A 103 19.74 -6.98 13.36
C SER A 103 19.64 -5.79 12.41
N PHE A 104 19.52 -6.13 11.13
CA PHE A 104 19.23 -5.17 10.08
C PHE A 104 17.73 -5.01 9.87
N TYR A 105 17.33 -3.77 9.60
CA TYR A 105 15.94 -3.44 9.36
C TYR A 105 15.77 -2.63 8.06
N ILE A 106 14.68 -2.91 7.35
CA ILE A 106 14.26 -2.14 6.18
C ILE A 106 13.12 -1.22 6.59
N TYR A 107 13.27 0.06 6.28
CA TYR A 107 12.21 1.04 6.45
C TYR A 107 11.44 1.25 5.16
N LYS A 108 10.11 1.20 5.25
CA LYS A 108 9.21 1.47 4.12
C LYS A 108 8.00 2.31 4.55
N PRO A 109 7.49 3.21 3.71
CA PRO A 109 6.22 3.90 3.97
C PRO A 109 5.02 2.93 3.88
N ALA A 110 3.92 3.23 4.58
CA ALA A 110 2.65 2.49 4.54
C ALA A 110 2.10 2.33 3.12
N VAL A 111 2.05 3.47 2.43
CA VAL A 111 1.56 3.60 1.08
C VAL A 111 2.77 3.88 0.19
N ASN A 112 2.91 3.11 -0.88
CA ASN A 112 3.86 3.48 -1.92
C ASN A 112 3.30 4.73 -2.62
N SER A 113 3.96 5.87 -2.46
CA SER A 113 3.83 6.96 -3.42
C SER A 113 5.08 6.88 -4.30
N ARG A 114 4.89 6.79 -5.63
CA ARG A 114 6.00 6.74 -6.61
C ARG A 114 6.98 7.90 -6.45
N GLU A 115 6.58 8.98 -5.78
CA GLU A 115 7.39 10.17 -5.52
C GLU A 115 8.26 10.09 -4.24
N THR A 116 8.11 9.07 -3.40
CA THR A 116 8.86 8.95 -2.13
C THR A 116 9.31 7.52 -1.82
N GLU A 117 9.74 6.77 -2.86
CA GLU A 117 10.50 5.53 -2.65
C GLU A 117 11.92 5.86 -2.20
N GLN A 118 12.06 6.26 -0.94
CA GLN A 118 13.33 6.17 -0.23
C GLN A 118 13.18 5.04 0.81
N SER A 119 13.46 3.82 0.37
CA SER A 119 13.72 2.74 1.32
C SER A 119 15.10 2.95 1.91
N PHE A 120 15.15 3.33 3.18
CA PHE A 120 16.41 3.44 3.90
C PHE A 120 16.72 2.10 4.58
N GLN A 121 17.96 1.63 4.43
CA GLN A 121 18.51 0.58 5.26
C GLN A 121 19.34 1.25 6.35
N LYS A 122 18.96 1.08 7.63
CA LYS A 122 19.74 1.58 8.77
C LYS A 122 19.97 0.44 9.74
N ARG A 123 21.22 0.26 10.15
CA ARG A 123 21.55 -0.62 11.27
C ARG A 123 21.25 0.14 12.55
N PHE A 124 20.41 -0.41 13.42
CA PHE A 124 20.29 0.14 14.77
C PHE A 124 21.57 -0.24 15.53
N GLN A 125 22.41 0.75 15.82
CA GLN A 125 23.53 0.55 16.74
C GLN A 125 23.11 1.00 18.14
N LYS A 126 23.51 0.21 19.14
CA LYS A 126 23.19 0.27 20.58
C LYS A 126 23.47 1.59 21.31
N LYS A 127 23.71 2.71 20.63
CA LYS A 127 24.03 4.00 21.27
C LYS A 127 23.17 5.14 20.75
N ARG A 128 22.34 5.60 21.69
CA ARG A 128 21.70 6.91 21.85
C ARG A 128 20.30 7.04 21.27
N LYS A 129 19.35 7.01 22.23
CA LYS A 129 18.28 7.98 22.44
C LYS A 129 17.62 8.51 21.18
N THR A 130 16.38 8.08 20.97
CA THR A 130 15.28 9.00 20.66
C THR A 130 15.60 10.06 19.60
N GLU A 131 16.19 9.66 18.47
CA GLU A 131 15.94 10.38 17.23
C GLU A 131 14.52 10.01 16.81
N CYS A 132 13.57 10.67 17.46
CA CYS A 132 12.21 10.80 16.97
C CYS A 132 12.31 11.22 15.51
N PHE A 133 12.03 10.29 14.61
CA PHE A 133 11.74 10.59 13.21
C PHE A 133 10.43 11.40 13.19
N LYS A 134 10.53 12.69 13.49
CA LYS A 134 9.52 13.69 13.18
C LYS A 134 9.59 13.94 11.67
N SER A 135 9.22 12.96 10.86
CA SER A 135 8.70 13.25 9.53
C SER A 135 7.19 13.24 9.65
N SER A 136 6.59 14.42 9.52
CA SER A 136 5.17 14.68 9.49
C SER A 136 4.37 13.55 8.83
N GLN A 137 3.43 12.98 9.61
CA GLN A 137 2.21 12.30 9.13
C GLN A 137 2.31 11.00 8.31
N ARG A 138 3.47 10.33 8.20
CA ARG A 138 3.51 9.04 7.48
C ARG A 138 3.82 7.88 8.42
N ILE A 139 2.87 6.95 8.53
CA ILE A 139 3.07 5.66 9.19
C ILE A 139 4.19 4.92 8.44
N GLN A 140 5.22 4.51 9.16
CA GLN A 140 6.42 3.87 8.64
C GLN A 140 6.46 2.40 9.13
N PHE A 141 7.02 1.50 8.33
CA PHE A 141 7.19 0.08 8.64
C PHE A 141 8.65 -0.25 8.76
N CYS A 142 8.96 -1.13 9.69
CA CYS A 142 10.30 -1.63 9.95
C CYS A 142 10.26 -3.17 9.88
N THR A 143 11.00 -3.78 8.96
CA THR A 143 11.04 -5.23 8.78
C THR A 143 12.44 -5.76 9.09
N GLN A 144 12.55 -6.70 10.03
CA GLN A 144 13.81 -7.35 10.39
C GLN A 144 14.25 -8.31 9.27
N ILE A 145 15.47 -8.15 8.78
CA ILE A 145 16.12 -9.12 7.88
C ILE A 145 16.97 -10.05 8.75
N LYS A 146 16.69 -11.36 8.73
CA LYS A 146 17.64 -12.37 9.22
C LYS A 146 18.54 -12.78 8.03
N ASN A 147 19.85 -12.58 8.19
CA ASN A 147 20.96 -13.02 7.33
C ASN A 147 20.59 -13.40 5.89
N LEU A 148 20.74 -12.45 4.96
CA LEU A 148 20.79 -12.72 3.52
C LEU A 148 22.23 -12.99 3.01
N PHE A 149 23.18 -13.20 3.92
CA PHE A 149 24.57 -13.56 3.62
C PHE A 149 25.09 -14.54 4.66
#